data_AF-A0A424M593-F1
#
_entry.id   AF-A0A424M593-F1
#
_cell.length_a   1.000
_cell.length_b   1.000
_cell.length_c   1.000
_cell.angle_alpha   90.00
_cell.angle_beta   90.00
_cell.angle_gamma   90.00
#
_symmetry.space_group_name_H-M   'P 1'
#
loop_
_entity.id
_entity.type
_entity.pdbx_description
1 polymer ?
#
loop_
_entity_poly.entity_id
_entity_poly.type
_entity_poly.pdbx_seq_one_letter_code
_entity_poly.pdbx_strand_id
1 'polypeptide(L)' 'MNDKKTIESISKTLISQYGDDAETVAMLRAAEYAAGQNKDEWMKWEKIVATIQSMNQSPSLDG' A
#
# COMPACT_ATOMS: atom_id res chain seq x y z
N MET A 1 -2.01 11.29 15.25
CA MET A 1 -2.71 10.07 14.78
C MET A 1 -1.66 9.14 14.22
N ASN A 2 -1.69 7.85 14.56
CA ASN A 2 -0.58 6.93 14.32
C ASN A 2 -0.48 6.57 12.83
N ASP A 3 0.51 7.10 12.10
CA ASP A 3 0.70 6.89 10.65
C ASP A 3 0.63 5.43 10.23
N LYS A 4 1.11 4.53 11.10
CA LYS A 4 1.04 3.09 10.90
C LYS A 4 -0.39 2.55 10.80
N LYS A 5 -1.33 3.04 11.63
CA LYS A 5 -2.75 2.62 11.54
C LYS A 5 -3.37 3.09 10.22
N THR A 6 -3.04 4.30 9.78
CA THR A 6 -3.54 4.85 8.51
C THR A 6 -3.02 4.04 7.31
N ILE A 7 -1.72 3.74 7.28
CA ILE A 7 -1.10 2.90 6.23
C ILE A 7 -1.77 1.53 6.18
N GLU A 8 -1.96 0.89 7.33
CA GLU A 8 -2.56 -0.44 7.41
C GLU A 8 -4.03 -0.45 6.96
N SER A 9 -4.82 0.56 7.36
CA SER A 9 -6.19 0.73 6.90
C SER A 9 -6.27 0.94 5.39
N ILE A 10 -5.45 1.82 4.82
CA ILE A 10 -5.42 2.05 3.37
C ILE A 10 -5.02 0.76 2.63
N SER A 11 -4.01 0.04 3.12
CA SER A 11 -3.55 -1.22 2.54
C SER A 11 -4.69 -2.26 2.49
N LYS A 12 -5.41 -2.45 3.60
CA LYS A 12 -6.59 -3.34 3.68
C LYS A 12 -7.70 -2.91 2.74
N THR A 13 -7.96 -1.60 2.66
CA THR A 13 -8.96 -1.05 1.75
C THR A 13 -8.61 -1.31 0.28
N LEU A 14 -7.35 -1.15 -0.11
CA LEU A 14 -6.88 -1.43 -1.46
C LEU A 14 -6.99 -2.92 -1.80
N ILE A 15 -6.55 -3.81 -0.91
CA ILE A 15 -6.71 -5.26 -1.07
C ILE A 15 -8.18 -5.64 -1.22
N SER A 16 -9.07 -5.04 -0.42
CA SER A 16 -10.51 -5.32 -0.52
C SER A 16 -11.15 -4.82 -1.82
N GLN A 17 -10.65 -3.74 -2.43
CA GLN A 17 -11.22 -3.15 -3.66
C GLN A 17 -10.64 -3.74 -4.93
N TYR A 18 -9.34 -4.03 -4.92
CA TYR A 18 -8.56 -4.38 -6.09
C TYR A 18 -7.99 -5.80 -6.03
N GLY A 19 -8.07 -6.49 -4.89
CA GLY A 19 -7.56 -7.85 -4.73
C GLY A 19 -6.06 -7.91 -5.04
N ASP A 20 -5.71 -8.75 -6.01
CA ASP A 20 -4.34 -8.94 -6.49
C ASP A 20 -3.72 -7.66 -7.07
N ASP A 21 -4.55 -6.78 -7.65
CA ASP A 21 -4.11 -5.51 -8.26
C ASP A 21 -3.84 -4.40 -7.22
N ALA A 22 -4.09 -4.63 -5.93
CA ALA A 22 -3.93 -3.63 -4.89
C ALA A 22 -2.51 -3.05 -4.81
N GLU A 23 -1.50 -3.89 -4.99
CA GLU A 23 -0.10 -3.47 -5.04
C GLU A 23 0.18 -2.57 -6.25
N THR A 24 -0.29 -2.97 -7.43
CA THR A 24 -0.19 -2.19 -8.67
C THR A 24 -0.82 -0.82 -8.51
N VAL A 25 -2.03 -0.74 -7.94
CA VAL A 25 -2.70 0.54 -7.69
C VAL A 25 -1.91 1.42 -6.71
N ALA A 26 -1.37 0.84 -5.65
CA ALA A 26 -0.56 1.57 -4.68
C ALA A 26 0.75 2.10 -5.31
N MET A 27 1.41 1.30 -6.14
CA MET A 27 2.60 1.70 -6.89
C MET A 27 2.31 2.85 -7.88
N LEU A 28 1.18 2.80 -8.58
CA LEU A 28 0.78 3.86 -9.50
C LEU A 28 0.55 5.19 -8.76
N ARG A 29 -0.07 5.17 -7.57
CA ARG A 29 -0.20 6.40 -6.75
C ARG A 29 1.16 6.89 -6.27
N ALA A 30 2.04 6.00 -5.81
CA ALA A 30 3.39 6.38 -5.40
C ALA A 30 4.14 7.09 -6.53
N ALA A 31 4.08 6.53 -7.75
CA ALA A 31 4.68 7.11 -8.93
C ALA A 31 4.10 8.48 -9.30
N GLU A 32 2.77 8.68 -9.17
CA GLU A 32 2.15 9.98 -9.41
C GLU A 32 2.63 11.04 -8.41
N TYR A 33 2.71 10.72 -7.12
CA TYR A 33 3.22 11.66 -6.11
C TYR A 33 4.71 11.97 -6.29
N ALA A 34 5.49 10.97 -6.70
CA ALA A 34 6.90 11.17 -7.03
C ALA A 34 7.06 12.12 -8.24
N ALA A 35 6.29 11.91 -9.31
CA ALA A 35 6.28 12.77 -10.50
C ALA A 35 5.83 14.20 -10.16
N GLY A 36 4.88 14.35 -9.23
CA GLY A 36 4.42 15.64 -8.70
C GLY A 36 5.37 16.31 -7.69
N GLN A 37 6.55 15.73 -7.41
CA GLN A 37 7.50 16.19 -6.39
C GLN A 37 6.92 16.25 -4.96
N ASN A 38 5.83 15.53 -4.69
CA ASN A 38 5.23 15.44 -3.36
C ASN A 38 5.87 14.28 -2.57
N LYS A 39 7.00 14.57 -1.94
CA LYS A 39 7.83 13.57 -1.25
C LYS A 39 7.13 12.93 -0.05
N ASP A 40 6.35 13.69 0.71
CA ASP A 40 5.64 13.19 1.89
C ASP A 40 4.61 12.12 1.50
N GLU A 41 3.76 12.41 0.52
CA GLU A 41 2.79 11.43 0.04
C GLU A 41 3.48 10.27 -0.69
N TRP A 42 4.52 10.53 -1.48
CA TRP A 42 5.30 9.45 -2.09
C TRP A 42 5.80 8.46 -1.03
N MET A 43 6.49 8.94 0.01
CA MET A 43 7.03 8.09 1.08
C MET A 43 5.96 7.34 1.86
N LYS A 44 4.76 7.90 1.99
CA LYS A 44 3.60 7.24 2.59
C LYS A 44 3.07 6.12 1.70
N TRP A 45 2.97 6.34 0.40
CA TRP A 45 2.52 5.33 -0.55
C TRP A 45 3.53 4.19 -0.74
N GLU A 46 4.85 4.47 -0.68
CA GLU A 46 5.88 3.42 -0.62
C GLU A 46 5.67 2.48 0.59
N LYS A 47 5.34 3.05 1.75
CA LYS A 47 5.03 2.23 2.95
C LYS A 47 3.74 1.41 2.78
N ILE A 48 2.76 1.94 2.06
CA ILE A 48 1.51 1.22 1.74
C ILE A 48 1.83 0.03 0.82
N VAL A 49 2.61 0.24 -0.25
CA VAL A 49 3.07 -0.84 -1.15
C VAL A 49 3.77 -1.95 -0.36
N ALA A 50 4.75 -1.60 0.47
CA ALA A 50 5.47 -2.58 1.30
C ALA A 50 4.55 -3.31 2.29
N THR A 51 3.53 -2.63 2.80
CA THR A 51 2.54 -3.23 3.70
C THR A 51 1.64 -4.22 2.97
N ILE A 52 1.15 -3.87 1.77
CA ILE A 52 0.36 -4.77 0.92
C ILE A 52 1.18 -6.01 0.55
N GLN A 53 2.42 -5.83 0.11
CA GLN A 53 3.36 -6.92 -0.18
C GLN A 53 3.51 -7.86 1.02
N SER A 54 3.74 -7.29 2.20
CA SER A 54 3.88 -8.08 3.43
C SER A 54 2.60 -8.86 3.76
N MET A 55 1.42 -8.27 3.55
CA MET A 55 0.13 -8.92 3.77
C MET A 55 -0.14 -10.05 2.76
N ASN A 56 0.18 -9.83 1.48
CA ASN A 56 0.02 -10.82 0.42
C ASN A 56 1.06 -11.95 0.49
N GLN A 57 2.26 -11.68 1.01
CA GLN A 57 3.29 -12.68 1.30
C GLN A 57 3.10 -13.40 2.64
N SER A 58 2.11 -12.98 3.44
CA SER A 58 1.57 -13.75 4.55
C SER A 58 0.25 -14.44 4.21
N PRO A 59 0.13 -15.25 3.14
CA PRO A 59 -0.88 -16.27 3.16
C PRO A 59 -0.41 -17.25 4.22
N SER A 60 -1.11 -17.30 5.36
CA SER A 60 -0.98 -18.43 6.26
C SER A 60 -1.13 -19.69 5.40
N LEU A 61 -0.04 -20.45 5.27
CA LEU A 61 -0.03 -21.82 4.80
C LEU A 61 -0.69 -22.69 5.89
N ASP A 62 -1.94 -22.40 6.23
CA ASP A 62 -2.78 -23.30 7.01
C ASP A 62 -3.61 -24.07 5.97
N GLY A 63 -2.94 -25.10 5.42
CA GLY A 63 -3.55 -26.12 4.58
C GLY A 63 -3.94 -27.34 5.42
#